data_AF-A0A484L5M1-F1
#
_entry.id   AF-A0A484L5M1-F1
#
_cell.length_a   1.000
_cell.length_b   1.000
_cell.length_c   1.000
_cell.angle_alpha   90.00
_cell.angle_beta   90.00
_cell.angle_gamma   90.00
#
_symmetry.space_group_name_H-M   'P 1'
#
loop_
_entity.id
_entity.type
_entity.pdbx_description
1 polymer ?
#
loop_
_entity_poly.entity_id
_entity_poly.type
_entity_poly.pdbx_seq_one_letter_code
_entity_poly.pdbx_strand_id
1 'polypeptide(L)'
;MSAVIPEEEETFYCVGLLHSSGLSEWEDADRQNQEILDFCNGAGIKIKQYLPHYSSQEDWSNHFGSKWNLFQMRKSLFDPKFILSPGQRIFVASSSSSYVG
;
A
#
# COMPACT_ATOMS: atom_id res chain seq x y z
N MET A 1 2.76 -8.78 -14.23
CA MET A 1 1.91 -8.77 -13.02
C MET A 1 2.17 -7.50 -12.21
N SER A 2 1.20 -7.02 -11.43
CA SER A 2 1.37 -5.86 -10.52
C SER A 2 1.38 -6.26 -9.04
N ALA A 3 1.34 -7.56 -8.74
CA ALA A 3 1.45 -8.06 -7.38
C ALA A 3 2.86 -7.83 -6.83
N VAL A 4 2.92 -7.52 -5.53
CA VAL A 4 4.14 -7.37 -4.74
C VAL A 4 4.15 -8.49 -3.71
N ILE A 5 5.21 -9.28 -3.74
CA ILE A 5 5.48 -10.40 -2.84
C ILE A 5 6.96 -10.28 -2.39
N PRO A 6 7.38 -10.97 -1.32
CA PRO A 6 8.81 -11.11 -1.02
C PRO A 6 9.52 -11.78 -2.22
N GLU A 7 10.50 -11.11 -2.83
CA GLU A 7 11.15 -11.59 -4.07
C GLU A 7 12.42 -12.41 -3.83
N GLU A 8 12.97 -12.36 -2.61
CA GLU A 8 14.27 -12.96 -2.28
C GLU A 8 14.20 -14.48 -2.08
N GLU A 9 13.00 -15.04 -1.88
CA GLU A 9 12.80 -16.43 -1.47
C GLU A 9 11.88 -17.17 -2.44
N GLU A 10 12.19 -18.43 -2.74
CA GLU A 10 11.35 -19.31 -3.56
C GLU A 10 10.04 -19.67 -2.85
N THR A 11 10.09 -19.71 -1.51
CA THR A 11 8.93 -19.95 -0.64
C THR A 11 8.75 -18.78 0.30
N PHE A 12 7.51 -18.28 0.42
CA PHE A 12 7.14 -17.25 1.38
C PHE A 12 5.84 -17.64 2.09
N TYR A 13 5.60 -17.05 3.25
CA TYR A 13 4.41 -17.33 4.07
C TYR A 13 3.41 -16.18 3.97
N CYS A 14 2.14 -16.53 3.83
CA CYS A 14 1.04 -15.58 4.01
C CYS A 14 0.58 -15.64 5.46
N VAL A 15 0.57 -14.49 6.14
CA VAL A 15 0.10 -14.36 7.52
C VAL A 15 -1.03 -13.33 7.52
N GLY A 16 -2.19 -13.74 8.05
CA GLY A 16 -3.38 -12.89 8.15
C GLY A 16 -3.82 -12.75 9.60
N LEU A 17 -3.83 -11.52 10.11
CA LEU A 17 -4.36 -11.19 11.43
C LEU A 17 -5.82 -10.74 11.28
N LEU A 18 -6.74 -11.70 11.42
CA LEU A 18 -8.17 -11.48 11.18
C LEU A 18 -8.88 -11.03 12.45
N HIS A 19 -8.55 -9.82 12.91
CA HIS A 19 -9.16 -9.22 14.09
C HIS A 19 -10.64 -8.92 13.89
N SER A 20 -11.41 -9.03 14.97
CA SER A 20 -12.77 -8.49 15.09
C SER A 20 -12.77 -7.46 16.20
N SER A 21 -13.34 -6.28 15.96
CA SER A 21 -13.45 -5.22 16.97
C SER A 21 -14.88 -4.67 17.05
N GLY A 22 -15.28 -4.22 18.24
CA GLY A 22 -16.42 -3.31 18.37
C GLY A 22 -16.14 -1.93 17.77
N LEU A 23 -17.17 -1.09 17.67
CA LEU A 23 -17.05 0.28 17.10
C LEU A 23 -16.06 1.18 17.85
N SER A 24 -15.75 0.87 19.11
CA SER A 24 -14.89 1.65 19.99
C SER A 24 -13.53 1.01 20.29
N GLU A 25 -13.26 -0.19 19.77
CA GLU A 25 -12.10 -1.02 20.19
C GLU A 25 -11.11 -1.28 19.06
N TRP A 26 -11.35 -0.71 17.87
CA TRP A 26 -10.51 -0.92 16.69
C TRP A 26 -9.09 -0.36 16.88
N GLU A 27 -8.93 0.66 17.74
CA GLU A 27 -7.66 1.32 18.01
C GLU A 27 -6.62 0.38 18.64
N ASP A 28 -7.05 -0.57 19.49
CA ASP A 28 -6.15 -1.55 20.08
C ASP A 28 -5.60 -2.54 19.04
N ALA A 29 -6.45 -2.95 18.08
CA ALA A 29 -6.02 -3.80 16.97
C ALA A 29 -5.06 -3.04 16.04
N ASP A 30 -5.33 -1.76 15.76
CA ASP A 30 -4.47 -0.93 14.93
C ASP A 30 -3.10 -0.70 15.59
N ARG A 31 -3.08 -0.43 16.91
CA ARG A 31 -1.85 -0.34 17.69
C ARG A 31 -1.05 -1.64 17.66
N GLN A 32 -1.71 -2.79 17.83
CA GLN A 32 -1.04 -4.09 17.74
C GLN A 32 -0.46 -4.36 16.35
N ASN A 33 -1.20 -4.00 15.29
CA ASN A 33 -0.69 -4.10 13.91
C ASN A 33 0.59 -3.28 13.74
N GLN A 34 0.62 -2.05 14.26
CA GLN A 34 1.81 -1.20 14.21
C GLN A 34 2.99 -1.78 14.99
N GLU A 35 2.76 -2.29 16.21
CA GLU A 35 3.80 -2.96 17.02
C GLU A 35 4.44 -4.14 16.28
N ILE A 36 3.65 -4.93 15.53
CA ILE A 36 4.14 -6.05 14.71
C ILE A 36 4.99 -5.55 13.53
N LEU A 37 4.54 -4.50 12.83
CA LEU A 37 5.30 -3.90 11.73
C LEU A 37 6.64 -3.33 12.21
N ASP A 38 6.63 -2.63 13.35
CA ASP A 38 7.83 -2.06 13.97
C ASP A 38 8.81 -3.16 14.40
N PHE A 39 8.30 -4.24 14.98
CA PHE A 39 9.11 -5.42 15.31
C PHE A 39 9.75 -6.03 14.06
N CYS A 40 8.96 -6.28 13.00
CA CYS A 40 9.49 -6.83 11.75
C CYS A 40 10.59 -5.94 11.16
N ASN A 41 10.40 -4.62 11.17
CA ASN A 41 11.39 -3.66 10.70
C ASN A 41 12.67 -3.70 11.57
N GLY A 42 12.52 -3.64 12.89
CA GLY A 42 13.64 -3.66 13.84
C GLY A 42 14.44 -4.98 13.82
N ALA A 43 13.78 -6.10 13.59
CA ALA A 43 14.40 -7.42 13.43
C ALA A 43 14.96 -7.67 12.02
N GLY A 44 14.75 -6.76 11.07
CA GLY A 44 15.18 -6.92 9.68
C GLY A 44 14.38 -7.97 8.88
N ILE A 45 13.21 -8.38 9.37
CA ILE A 45 12.33 -9.35 8.69
C ILE A 45 11.74 -8.68 7.45
N LYS A 46 12.03 -9.24 6.28
CA LYS A 46 11.55 -8.71 4.99
C LYS A 46 10.09 -9.10 4.77
N ILE A 47 9.19 -8.17 5.12
CA ILE A 47 7.75 -8.34 4.90
C ILE A 47 7.25 -7.50 3.73
N LYS A 48 6.19 -7.98 3.06
CA LYS A 48 5.36 -7.19 2.14
C LYS A 48 3.92 -7.31 2.61
N GLN A 49 3.29 -6.19 2.91
CA GLN A 49 1.88 -6.16 3.32
C GLN A 49 0.99 -6.59 2.15
N TYR A 50 0.11 -7.56 2.38
CA TYR A 50 -0.96 -7.92 1.46
C TYR A 50 -2.18 -7.05 1.77
N LEU A 51 -2.83 -6.49 0.74
CA LEU A 51 -3.86 -5.45 0.87
C LEU A 51 -3.40 -4.21 1.67
N PRO A 52 -2.25 -3.60 1.30
CA PRO A 52 -1.68 -2.50 2.07
C PRO A 52 -2.56 -1.25 2.03
N HIS A 53 -2.48 -0.45 3.10
CA HIS A 53 -3.02 0.91 3.12
C HIS A 53 -1.89 1.91 3.43
N TYR A 54 -1.39 2.57 2.39
CA TYR A 54 -0.42 3.66 2.53
C TYR A 54 -1.05 5.01 2.17
N SER A 55 -0.60 6.06 2.85
CA SER A 55 -1.11 7.42 2.69
C SER A 55 -0.24 8.30 1.79
N SER A 56 1.01 7.89 1.51
CA SER A 56 1.96 8.65 0.69
C SER A 56 2.43 7.88 -0.54
N GLN A 57 2.78 8.61 -1.61
CA GLN A 57 3.34 8.01 -2.81
C GLN A 57 4.74 7.42 -2.56
N GLU A 58 5.48 7.98 -1.60
CA GLU A 58 6.80 7.46 -1.21
C GLU A 58 6.67 6.06 -0.61
N ASP A 59 5.73 5.84 0.30
CA ASP A 59 5.44 4.52 0.87
C ASP A 59 5.01 3.53 -0.21
N TRP A 60 4.18 3.97 -1.16
CA TRP A 60 3.81 3.15 -2.31
C TRP A 60 5.02 2.82 -3.19
N SER A 61 5.91 3.77 -3.46
CA SER A 61 7.13 3.54 -4.21
C SER A 61 8.02 2.51 -3.52
N ASN A 62 8.21 2.64 -2.20
CA ASN A 62 8.94 1.69 -1.36
C ASN A 62 8.29 0.30 -1.36
N HIS A 63 6.95 0.24 -1.31
CA HIS A 63 6.21 -1.01 -1.39
C HIS A 63 6.47 -1.74 -2.72
N PHE A 64 6.28 -1.05 -3.85
CA PHE A 64 6.49 -1.62 -5.19
C PHE A 64 7.98 -1.87 -5.52
N GLY A 65 8.90 -1.12 -4.92
CA GLY A 65 10.34 -1.25 -5.14
C GLY A 65 10.71 -1.17 -6.62
N SER A 66 11.46 -2.15 -7.11
CA SER A 66 11.90 -2.26 -8.51
C SER A 66 10.75 -2.21 -9.52
N LYS A 67 9.53 -2.59 -9.13
CA LYS A 67 8.34 -2.59 -9.98
C LYS A 67 7.67 -1.22 -10.11
N TRP A 68 8.08 -0.22 -9.33
CA TRP A 68 7.40 1.08 -9.28
C TRP A 68 7.31 1.76 -10.65
N ASN A 69 8.42 1.83 -11.38
CA ASN A 69 8.45 2.43 -12.73
C ASN A 69 7.48 1.73 -13.70
N LEU A 70 7.45 0.40 -13.67
CA LEU A 70 6.53 -0.38 -14.50
C LEU A 70 5.07 -0.14 -14.10
N PHE A 71 4.79 0.02 -12.81
CA PHE A 71 3.46 0.32 -12.31
C PHE A 71 2.99 1.71 -12.75
N GLN A 72 3.86 2.72 -12.67
CA GLN A 72 3.58 4.07 -13.18
C GLN A 72 3.31 4.06 -14.70
N MET A 73 4.14 3.37 -15.49
CA MET A 73 3.92 3.25 -16.93
C MET A 73 2.54 2.65 -17.26
N ARG A 74 2.15 1.59 -16.54
CA ARG A 74 0.82 0.99 -16.69
C ARG A 74 -0.29 1.94 -16.27
N LYS A 75 -0.12 2.71 -15.19
CA LYS A 75 -1.09 3.73 -14.78
C LYS A 75 -1.30 4.77 -15.88
N SER A 76 -0.23 5.29 -16.47
CA SER A 76 -0.32 6.24 -17.59
C SER A 76 -0.99 5.63 -18.83
N LEU A 77 -0.80 4.34 -19.10
CA LEU A 77 -1.40 3.67 -20.25
C LEU A 77 -2.90 3.39 -20.06
N PHE A 78 -3.32 2.99 -18.86
CA PHE A 78 -4.67 2.45 -18.62
C PHE A 78 -5.58 3.36 -17.79
N ASP A 79 -5.05 4.31 -17.02
CA ASP A 79 -5.81 5.31 -16.27
C ASP A 79 -5.05 6.66 -16.17
N PRO A 80 -4.84 7.35 -17.31
CA PRO A 80 -4.04 8.58 -17.38
C PRO A 80 -4.65 9.76 -16.61
N LYS A 81 -5.95 9.69 -16.28
CA LYS A 81 -6.66 10.74 -15.53
C LYS A 81 -6.78 10.43 -14.03
N PHE A 82 -6.19 9.32 -13.57
CA PHE A 82 -6.21 8.87 -12.18
C PHE A 82 -7.62 8.77 -11.57
N ILE A 83 -8.58 8.27 -12.36
CA ILE A 83 -10.00 8.18 -11.95
C ILE A 83 -10.26 6.88 -11.19
N LEU A 84 -9.53 5.81 -11.51
CA LEU A 84 -9.82 4.47 -11.00
C LEU A 84 -9.22 4.26 -9.60
N SER A 85 -10.08 3.78 -8.70
CA SER A 85 -9.75 3.37 -7.32
C SER A 85 -8.99 4.43 -6.50
N PRO A 86 -9.49 5.68 -6.39
CA PRO A 86 -8.80 6.75 -5.67
C PRO A 86 -8.61 6.45 -4.17
N GLY A 87 -9.46 5.60 -3.58
CA GLY A 87 -9.31 5.14 -2.19
C GLY A 87 -8.02 4.38 -1.89
N GLN A 88 -7.33 3.86 -2.93
CA GLN A 88 -6.00 3.25 -2.77
C GLN A 88 -4.90 4.29 -2.54
N ARG A 89 -5.15 5.57 -2.84
CA ARG A 89 -4.21 6.69 -2.59
C ARG A 89 -2.82 6.53 -3.23
N ILE A 90 -2.68 5.71 -4.27
CA ILE A 90 -1.41 5.54 -5.01
C ILE A 90 -1.14 6.72 -5.94
N PHE A 91 -2.20 7.18 -6.64
CA PHE A 91 -2.18 8.32 -7.55
C PHE A 91 -3.42 9.16 -7.29
N VAL A 92 -3.24 10.45 -7.08
CA VAL A 92 -4.33 11.39 -6.83
C VAL A 92 -4.51 12.24 -8.09
N ALA A 93 -5.74 12.33 -8.59
CA ALA A 93 -6.06 13.24 -9.68
C ALA A 93 -5.75 14.67 -9.24
N SER A 94 -4.97 15.40 -10.05
CA SER A 94 -4.83 16.84 -9.87
C SER A 94 -6.21 17.46 -10.04
N SER A 95 -6.75 18.07 -8.98
CA SER A 95 -7.97 18.88 -9.09
C SER A 95 -7.75 19.91 -10.19
N SER A 96 -8.52 19.80 -11.27
CA SER A 96 -8.55 20.83 -12.32
C SER A 96 -8.80 22.17 -11.63
N SER A 97 -7.83 23.09 -11.74
CA SER A 97 -7.97 24.48 -11.31
C SER A 97 -9.33 24.97 -11.80
N SER A 98 -10.22 25.32 -10.87
CA SER A 98 -11.55 25.81 -11.16
C SER A 98 -11.42 26.97 -12.16
N TYR A 99 -12.12 26.89 -13.28
CA TYR A 99 -12.33 28.02 -14.18
C TYR A 99 -12.89 29.18 -13.34
N VAL A 100 -12.10 30.23 -13.17
CA VAL A 100 -12.60 31.53 -12.72
C VAL A 100 -13.11 32.21 -13.98
N GLY A 101 -14.42 32.16 -14.19
CA GLY A 101 -15.13 32.99 -15.18
C GLY A 101 -15.41 34.37 -14.62
#